data_AF-A0A6B3GEL9-F1
#
_entry.id   AF-A0A6B3GEL9-F1
#
_cell.length_a   1.000
_cell.length_b   1.000
_cell.length_c   1.000
_cell.angle_alpha   90.00
_cell.angle_beta   90.00
_cell.angle_gamma   90.00
#
_symmetry.space_group_name_H-M   'P 1'
#
loop_
_entity.id
_entity.type
_entity.pdbx_description
1 polymer ?
#
loop_
_entity_poly.entity_id
_entity_poly.type
_entity_poly.pdbx_seq_one_letter_code
_entity_poly.pdbx_strand_id
1 'polypeptide(L)'
;MADQSTRGSADIPDSISALRWEEPPEGPVLVLLDQTRLPGEDSELACTDAPALVEAIRTLAVRGAPLLGIAGAYGVALAAARGYDVADAARMLAGARPTAVNLA
;
A
#
# COMPACT_ATOMS: atom_id res chain seq x y z
N MET A 1 -32.09 16.48 20.92
CA MET A 1 -32.36 16.42 19.47
C MET A 1 -31.51 15.29 18.92
N ALA A 2 -32.06 14.08 18.95
CA ALA A 2 -31.46 12.91 18.33
C ALA A 2 -31.75 12.99 16.82
N ASP A 3 -30.76 12.68 15.99
CA ASP A 3 -30.88 11.50 15.14
C ASP A 3 -29.51 11.10 14.59
N GLN A 4 -29.03 9.95 15.04
CA GLN A 4 -27.97 9.21 14.35
C GLN A 4 -28.67 8.39 13.26
N SER A 5 -28.53 8.81 12.00
CA SER A 5 -29.10 8.06 10.88
C SER A 5 -28.01 7.78 9.83
N THR A 6 -27.35 6.64 10.05
CA THR A 6 -27.07 5.62 9.05
C THR A 6 -26.10 5.98 7.91
N ARG A 7 -24.79 5.84 8.17
CA ARG A 7 -23.89 5.39 7.09
C ARG A 7 -24.29 3.96 6.76
N GLY A 8 -25.10 3.77 5.74
CA GLY A 8 -25.31 2.46 5.14
C GLY A 8 -23.97 1.99 4.59
N SER A 9 -23.21 1.23 5.38
CA SER A 9 -22.22 0.33 4.83
C SER A 9 -23.03 -0.70 4.07
N ALA A 10 -23.05 -0.59 2.73
CA ALA A 10 -23.42 -1.73 1.92
C ALA A 10 -22.56 -2.89 2.42
N ASP A 11 -23.20 -4.01 2.77
CA ASP A 11 -22.54 -5.23 3.23
C ASP A 11 -21.79 -5.83 2.04
N ILE A 12 -20.65 -5.22 1.72
CA ILE A 12 -19.65 -5.80 0.83
C ILE A 12 -19.07 -6.95 1.64
N PRO A 13 -19.23 -8.22 1.22
CA PRO A 13 -18.64 -9.35 1.95
C PRO A 13 -17.18 -9.04 2.22
N ASP A 14 -16.67 -9.38 3.43
CA ASP A 14 -15.30 -9.10 3.90
C ASP A 14 -14.31 -9.24 2.75
N SER A 15 -14.03 -8.10 2.10
CA SER A 15 -13.35 -8.09 0.82
C SER A 15 -11.88 -7.98 1.14
N ILE A 16 -11.14 -9.03 0.79
CA ILE A 16 -9.69 -9.04 0.93
C ILE A 16 -9.14 -7.85 0.13
N SER A 17 -8.68 -6.82 0.84
CA SER A 17 -8.07 -5.66 0.20
C SER A 17 -6.61 -5.95 -0.07
N ALA A 18 -6.17 -5.80 -1.32
CA ALA A 18 -4.77 -5.99 -1.67
C ALA A 18 -3.85 -4.91 -1.05
N LEU A 19 -4.42 -3.74 -0.74
CA LEU A 19 -3.73 -2.59 -0.17
C LEU A 19 -4.72 -1.75 0.65
N ARG A 20 -4.27 -1.17 1.77
CA ARG A 20 -5.03 -0.26 2.61
C ARG A 20 -4.12 0.82 3.19
N TRP A 21 -4.59 2.05 3.23
CA TRP A 21 -3.93 3.14 3.96
C TRP A 21 -4.52 3.24 5.35
N GLU A 22 -3.66 3.26 6.37
CA GLU A 22 -4.06 3.47 7.75
C GLU A 22 -3.30 4.64 8.38
N GLU A 23 -3.92 5.29 9.36
CA GLU A 23 -3.38 6.45 10.07
C GLU A 23 -3.36 6.20 11.59
N PRO A 24 -2.51 5.28 12.08
CA PRO A 24 -2.32 5.09 13.51
C PRO A 24 -1.64 6.33 14.15
N PRO A 25 -1.66 6.47 15.49
CA PRO A 25 -1.09 7.63 16.19
C PRO A 25 0.39 7.91 15.86
N GLU A 26 1.14 6.87 15.49
CA GLU A 26 2.56 6.95 15.09
C GLU A 26 2.75 7.52 13.69
N GLY A 27 1.68 7.77 12.93
CA GLY A 27 1.67 8.28 11.56
C GLY A 27 1.28 7.22 10.53
N PRO A 28 1.09 7.63 9.25
CA PRO A 28 0.50 6.75 8.26
C PRO A 28 1.34 5.52 7.91
N VAL A 29 0.65 4.46 7.52
CA VAL A 29 1.22 3.18 7.09
C VAL A 29 0.42 2.65 5.90
N LEU A 30 1.13 2.04 4.95
CA LEU A 30 0.54 1.29 3.85
C LEU A 30 0.52 -0.19 4.21
N VAL A 31 -0.67 -0.76 4.40
CA VAL A 31 -0.86 -2.18 4.67
C VAL A 31 -1.09 -2.90 3.36
N LEU A 32 -0.36 -3.98 3.12
CA LEU A 32 -0.42 -4.80 1.91
C LEU A 32 -0.83 -6.22 2.27
N LEU A 33 -1.64 -6.86 1.43
CA LEU A 33 -1.80 -8.30 1.46
C LEU A 33 -0.53 -8.98 0.93
N ASP A 34 0.05 -9.91 1.68
CA ASP A 34 1.18 -10.71 1.21
C ASP A 34 0.71 -11.78 0.22
N GLN A 35 0.79 -11.44 -1.06
CA GLN A 35 0.37 -12.32 -2.15
C GLN A 35 1.29 -13.55 -2.34
N THR A 36 2.43 -13.63 -1.65
CA THR A 36 3.28 -14.83 -1.68
C THR A 36 2.75 -15.96 -0.80
N ARG A 37 1.89 -15.62 0.18
CA ARG A 37 1.30 -16.57 1.14
C ARG A 37 -0.03 -17.14 0.66
N LEU A 38 -0.67 -16.51 -0.33
CA LEU A 38 -1.91 -16.97 -0.92
C LEU A 38 -1.74 -18.25 -1.76
N PRO A 39 -2.76 -19.13 -1.79
CA PRO A 39 -4.03 -19.05 -1.04
C PRO A 39 -3.96 -19.67 0.37
N GLY A 40 -2.77 -19.99 0.87
CA GLY A 40 -2.59 -20.74 2.12
C GLY A 40 -2.83 -19.90 3.38
N GLU A 41 -2.53 -18.61 3.33
CA GLU A 41 -2.71 -17.69 4.45
C GLU A 41 -2.93 -16.27 3.97
N ASP A 42 -3.96 -15.62 4.53
CA ASP A 42 -4.22 -14.20 4.37
C ASP A 42 -3.42 -13.44 5.44
N SER A 43 -2.23 -12.99 5.07
CA SER A 43 -1.32 -12.25 5.96
C SER A 43 -1.04 -10.86 5.41
N GLU A 44 -0.83 -9.89 6.31
CA GLU A 44 -0.62 -8.49 5.96
C GLU A 44 0.81 -8.04 6.28
N LEU A 45 1.32 -7.12 5.46
CA LEU A 45 2.61 -6.45 5.64
C LEU A 45 2.39 -4.94 5.82
N ALA A 46 2.97 -4.38 6.87
CA ALA A 46 2.94 -2.94 7.12
C ALA A 46 4.19 -2.28 6.53
N CYS A 47 4.01 -1.40 5.55
CA CYS A 47 5.07 -0.57 4.98
C CYS A 47 4.95 0.86 5.51
N THR A 48 5.92 1.29 6.30
CA THR A 48 5.96 2.65 6.89
C THR A 48 6.78 3.64 6.06
N ASP A 49 7.51 3.17 5.06
CA ASP A 49 8.38 3.97 4.20
C ASP A 49 8.59 3.34 2.81
N ALA A 50 9.25 4.08 1.92
CA ALA A 50 9.53 3.65 0.56
C ALA A 50 10.49 2.44 0.49
N PRO A 51 11.59 2.34 1.27
CA PRO A 51 12.42 1.14 1.31
C PRO A 51 11.66 -0.14 1.65
N ALA A 52 10.79 -0.13 2.66
CA ALA A 52 9.96 -1.28 3.01
C ALA A 52 9.04 -1.69 1.84
N LEU A 53 8.46 -0.70 1.15
CA LEU A 53 7.61 -0.96 -0.01
C LEU A 53 8.41 -1.50 -1.21
N VAL A 54 9.61 -0.98 -1.47
CA VAL A 54 10.51 -1.49 -2.51
C VAL A 54 10.82 -2.97 -2.28
N GLU A 55 11.06 -3.35 -1.01
CA GLU A 55 11.29 -4.75 -0.66
C GLU A 55 10.06 -5.61 -0.95
N ALA A 56 8.87 -5.18 -0.52
CA ALA A 56 7.61 -5.88 -0.82
C ALA A 56 7.36 -6.05 -2.33
N ILE A 57 7.73 -5.06 -3.15
CA ILE A 57 7.63 -5.14 -4.61
C ILE A 57 8.63 -6.14 -5.18
N ARG A 58 9.87 -6.16 -4.68
CA ARG A 58 10.95 -7.04 -5.16
C ARG A 58 10.73 -8.51 -4.79
N THR A 59 10.23 -8.77 -3.59
CA THR A 59 9.89 -10.13 -3.12
C THR A 59 8.59 -10.65 -3.72
N LEU A 60 7.88 -9.83 -4.50
CA LEU A 60 6.57 -10.12 -5.07
C LEU A 60 5.46 -10.29 -4.03
N ALA A 61 5.66 -9.82 -2.80
CA ALA A 61 4.61 -9.72 -1.78
C ALA A 61 3.46 -8.82 -2.26
N VAL A 62 3.78 -7.76 -3.00
CA VAL A 62 2.81 -7.00 -3.80
C VAL A 62 3.19 -7.06 -5.28
N ARG A 63 2.22 -7.39 -6.14
CA ARG A 63 2.44 -7.57 -7.59
C ARG A 63 1.16 -7.32 -8.40
N GLY A 64 1.32 -7.31 -9.72
CA GLY A 64 0.29 -6.95 -10.69
C GLY A 64 0.48 -5.51 -11.16
N ALA A 65 0.59 -5.29 -12.47
CA ALA A 65 1.02 -4.01 -13.02
C ALA A 65 0.16 -2.80 -12.55
N PRO A 66 -1.19 -2.88 -12.53
CA PRO A 66 -2.01 -1.80 -12.00
C PRO A 66 -1.79 -1.55 -10.51
N LEU A 67 -1.70 -2.61 -9.70
CA LEU A 67 -1.50 -2.51 -8.25
C LEU A 67 -0.14 -1.92 -7.91
N LEU A 68 0.91 -2.26 -8.67
CA LEU A 68 2.24 -1.69 -8.49
C LEU A 68 2.23 -0.17 -8.67
N GLY A 69 1.51 0.37 -9.66
CA GLY A 69 1.40 1.83 -9.81
C GLY A 69 0.70 2.50 -8.63
N ILE A 70 -0.38 1.89 -8.13
CA ILE A 70 -1.09 2.39 -6.94
C ILE A 70 -0.18 2.34 -5.71
N ALA A 71 0.51 1.21 -5.49
CA ALA A 71 1.44 1.04 -4.39
C ALA A 71 2.57 2.08 -4.46
N GLY A 72 3.18 2.28 -5.64
CA GLY A 72 4.20 3.30 -5.86
C GLY A 72 3.72 4.71 -5.49
N ALA A 73 2.51 5.09 -5.91
CA ALA A 73 1.92 6.38 -5.53
C ALA A 73 1.76 6.53 -4.01
N TYR A 74 1.30 5.49 -3.31
CA TYR A 74 1.22 5.50 -1.85
C TYR A 74 2.60 5.53 -1.17
N GLY A 75 3.62 4.91 -1.76
CA GLY A 75 5.00 5.01 -1.27
C GLY A 75 5.54 6.44 -1.32
N VAL A 76 5.24 7.17 -2.40
CA VAL A 76 5.55 8.60 -2.55
C VAL A 76 4.76 9.42 -1.51
N ALA A 77 3.49 9.10 -1.26
CA ALA A 77 2.68 9.74 -0.23
C ALA A 77 3.20 9.49 1.19
N LEU A 78 3.65 8.27 1.51
CA LEU A 78 4.32 7.95 2.78
C LEU A 78 5.56 8.81 2.98
N ALA A 79 6.41 8.94 1.96
CA ALA A 79 7.60 9.77 2.02
C ALA A 79 7.26 11.23 2.35
N ALA A 80 6.26 11.80 1.65
CA ALA A 80 5.79 13.16 1.91
C ALA A 80 5.26 13.33 3.34
N ALA A 81 4.42 12.41 3.81
CA ALA A 81 3.82 12.48 5.14
C ALA A 81 4.84 12.34 6.28
N ARG A 82 5.95 11.63 6.03
CA ARG A 82 7.04 11.43 6.99
C ARG A 82 8.13 12.52 6.89
N GLY A 83 8.04 13.44 5.93
CA GLY A 83 9.04 14.47 5.71
C GLY A 83 10.33 13.96 5.04
N TYR A 84 10.27 12.83 4.35
CA TYR A 84 11.38 12.30 3.54
C TYR A 84 11.43 12.96 2.14
N ASP A 85 12.56 12.79 1.45
CA ASP A 85 12.71 13.27 0.07
C ASP A 85 11.81 12.46 -0.88
N VAL A 86 10.75 13.12 -1.35
CA VAL A 86 9.76 12.54 -2.27
C VAL A 86 10.37 12.17 -3.62
N ALA A 87 11.34 12.93 -4.12
CA ALA A 87 11.99 12.65 -5.39
C ALA A 87 12.91 11.43 -5.27
N ASP A 88 13.60 11.27 -4.14
CA ASP A 88 14.38 10.05 -3.86
C ASP A 88 13.48 8.82 -3.71
N ALA A 89 12.36 8.94 -2.97
CA ALA A 89 11.37 7.87 -2.85
C ALA A 89 10.81 7.44 -4.21
N ALA A 90 10.42 8.39 -5.06
CA ALA A 90 9.93 8.11 -6.41
C ALA A 90 10.97 7.35 -7.26
N ARG A 91 12.24 7.78 -7.23
CA ARG A 91 13.33 7.09 -7.94
C ARG A 91 13.54 5.66 -7.43
N MET A 92 13.52 5.46 -6.11
CA MET A 92 13.67 4.13 -5.52
C MET A 92 12.53 3.19 -5.95
N LEU A 93 11.29 3.68 -5.90
CA LEU A 93 10.10 2.91 -6.27
C LEU A 93 10.07 2.57 -7.77
N ALA A 94 10.38 3.54 -8.64
CA ALA A 94 10.51 3.30 -10.07
C ALA A 94 11.58 2.25 -10.40
N GLY A 95 12.68 2.26 -9.62
CA GLY A 95 13.77 1.29 -9.75
C GLY A 95 13.49 -0.09 -9.12
N ALA A 96 12.34 -0.30 -8.46
CA ALA A 96 12.08 -1.55 -7.74
C ALA A 96 11.98 -2.75 -8.70
N ARG A 97 11.32 -2.57 -9.86
CA ARG A 97 11.20 -3.58 -10.93
C ARG A 97 11.23 -2.91 -12.31
N PRO A 98 12.34 -2.98 -13.07
CA PRO A 98 12.53 -2.21 -14.31
C PRO A 98 11.48 -2.44 -15.42
N THR A 99 10.78 -3.58 -15.42
CA THR A 99 9.73 -3.89 -16.41
C THR A 99 8.34 -3.44 -16.00
N ALA A 100 8.14 -2.99 -14.76
CA ALA A 100 6.85 -2.51 -14.27
C ALA A 100 6.67 -1.04 -14.65
N VAL A 101 6.25 -0.79 -15.89
CA VAL A 101 6.06 0.57 -16.44
C VAL A 101 5.12 1.45 -15.61
N ASN A 102 4.21 0.84 -14.83
CA ASN A 102 3.30 1.55 -13.93
C ASN A 102 3.99 2.16 -12.70
N LEU A 103 5.26 1.84 -12.42
CA LEU A 103 6.06 2.46 -11.35
C LEU A 103 6.86 3.69 -11.83
N ALA A 104 6.86 3.97 -13.14
CA ALA A 104 7.67 5.03 -13.76
C ALA A 104 6.90 6.35 -13.93
#